data_AF-A0A851INX3-F1
#
_entry.id   AF-A0A851INX3-F1
#
_cell.length_a   1.000
_cell.length_b   1.000
_cell.length_c   1.000
_cell.angle_alpha   90.00
_cell.angle_beta   90.00
_cell.angle_gamma   90.00
#
_symmetry.space_group_name_H-M   'P 1'
#
loop_
_entity.id
_entity.type
_entity.pdbx_description
1 polymer ?
#
loop_
_entity_poly.entity_id
_entity_poly.type
_entity_poly.pdbx_seq_one_letter_code
_entity_poly.pdbx_strand_id
1 'polypeptide(L)'
;MKFKFLKNVALCGLLIGLASFSSSYAASIPVAQQAYYDTFTFKVNNIVQYISDITKKPFIANSRVYVPISTLSDLGIANVQWIPQNAGMPAELRVMPAQAAEDKSAYYEQKLNELATQIAQKDVKIKELEENVKKLTDENSDLKKKSDSRSTPSSDDRDIKNKVYDLQSDISRDRDYDRITINRKDFTVSYSFRYKRDFEAEVYIKGLSNDDVTALKDNDRQLTRLLEDVGREITKKEPFKNVNVYFTIYDESNNSKQLGSFDYKDDRLRGNLSR
;
A
#
# COMPACT_ATOMS: atom_id res chain seq x y z
N MET A 1 5.11 37.73 10.31
CA MET A 1 5.51 37.41 11.70
C MET A 1 4.96 36.03 12.06
N LYS A 2 5.80 35.19 12.68
CA LYS A 2 5.57 33.87 13.31
C LYS A 2 5.79 32.60 12.46
N PHE A 3 6.77 31.84 12.96
CA PHE A 3 7.36 30.56 12.55
C PHE A 3 6.62 29.32 13.12
N LYS A 4 7.03 28.15 12.62
CA LYS A 4 6.96 26.74 13.13
C LYS A 4 5.71 25.96 12.68
N PHE A 5 5.78 24.72 12.19
CA PHE A 5 6.61 23.58 12.62
C PHE A 5 6.96 22.61 11.46
N LEU A 6 8.26 22.31 11.30
CA LEU A 6 8.74 20.98 10.89
C LEU A 6 8.65 20.06 12.12
N LYS A 7 8.26 18.79 11.93
CA LYS A 7 8.81 17.63 12.66
C LYS A 7 8.29 16.29 12.12
N ASN A 8 9.23 15.33 12.02
CA ASN A 8 9.08 13.88 11.90
C ASN A 8 9.09 13.26 10.48
N VAL A 9 10.26 13.25 9.83
CA VAL A 9 10.64 12.16 8.92
C VAL A 9 11.45 11.16 9.75
N ALA A 10 10.85 10.01 10.05
CA ALA A 10 11.53 8.87 10.64
C ALA A 10 12.36 8.19 9.55
N LEU A 11 13.69 8.34 9.62
CA LEU A 11 14.62 7.48 8.90
C LEU A 11 14.59 6.11 9.59
N CYS A 12 13.96 5.12 8.95
CA CYS A 12 14.12 3.72 9.32
C CYS A 12 15.58 3.32 9.11
N GLY A 13 16.32 3.23 10.21
CA GLY A 13 17.66 2.65 10.27
C GLY A 13 17.57 1.16 9.93
N LEU A 14 18.21 0.79 8.82
CA LEU A 14 18.39 -0.59 8.41
C LEU A 14 19.55 -1.17 9.26
N LEU A 15 19.16 -1.86 10.33
CA LEU A 15 20.00 -2.70 11.18
C LEU A 15 20.45 -3.94 10.39
N ILE A 16 21.71 -4.01 9.98
CA ILE A 16 22.39 -5.29 9.68
C ILE A 16 23.85 -5.16 10.14
N GLY A 17 24.23 -5.97 11.12
CA GLY A 17 25.59 -6.00 11.67
C GLY A 17 25.76 -7.09 12.74
N LEU A 18 25.49 -8.33 12.34
CA LEU A 18 26.00 -9.62 12.84
C LEU A 18 26.81 -9.68 14.15
N ALA A 19 26.36 -10.58 15.05
CA ALA A 19 27.20 -11.29 16.03
C ALA A 19 28.35 -12.02 15.28
N SER A 20 29.54 -12.30 15.83
CA SER A 20 29.89 -12.77 17.16
C SER A 20 31.43 -12.81 17.33
N PHE A 21 31.88 -12.80 18.58
CA PHE A 21 32.98 -13.57 19.19
C PHE A 21 33.84 -12.77 20.17
N SER A 22 33.82 -13.31 21.38
CA SER A 22 34.45 -12.94 22.63
C SER A 22 35.97 -13.14 22.64
N SER A 23 36.70 -12.19 23.21
CA SER A 23 37.75 -12.48 24.22
C SER A 23 38.06 -11.22 25.02
N SER A 24 38.21 -11.43 26.33
CA SER A 24 38.23 -10.42 27.38
C SER A 24 39.64 -9.85 27.64
N TYR A 25 39.66 -8.80 28.49
CA TYR A 25 40.79 -8.11 29.15
C TYR A 25 41.43 -7.00 28.29
N ALA A 26 41.45 -5.71 28.67
CA ALA A 26 41.22 -5.07 29.95
C ALA A 26 40.41 -3.77 29.76
N ALA A 27 39.50 -3.51 30.69
CA ALA A 27 38.76 -2.25 30.78
C ALA A 27 39.73 -1.10 31.08
N SER A 28 40.09 -0.33 30.05
CA SER A 28 40.22 1.11 30.23
C SER A 28 38.87 1.69 29.84
N ILE A 29 38.21 2.34 30.80
CA ILE A 29 37.07 3.21 30.52
C ILE A 29 37.53 4.13 29.39
N PRO A 30 36.90 4.15 28.20
CA PRO A 30 37.26 5.12 27.21
C PRO A 30 36.83 6.46 27.80
N VAL A 31 37.79 7.18 28.38
CA VAL A 31 37.65 8.62 28.51
C VAL A 31 37.33 9.06 27.09
N ALA A 32 36.13 9.60 26.89
CA ALA A 32 35.69 10.09 25.59
C ALA A 32 36.70 11.17 25.17
N GLN A 33 37.72 10.74 24.43
CA GLN A 33 38.71 11.63 23.88
C GLN A 33 37.96 12.33 22.75
N GLN A 34 37.45 13.52 23.06
CA GLN A 34 36.94 14.45 22.06
C GLN A 34 38.09 14.72 21.11
N ALA A 35 38.22 13.89 20.07
CA ALA A 35 39.12 14.14 18.99
C ALA A 35 38.59 15.41 18.29
N TYR A 36 39.29 16.52 18.51
CA TYR A 36 39.03 17.79 17.84
C TYR A 36 39.44 17.63 16.37
N TYR A 37 38.54 17.11 15.54
CA TYR A 37 38.79 16.88 14.12
C TYR A 37 38.79 18.17 13.27
N ASP A 38 38.40 19.31 13.86
CA ASP A 38 38.11 20.58 13.16
C ASP A 38 39.11 21.71 13.47
N THR A 39 40.20 21.43 14.19
CA THR A 39 41.17 22.46 14.61
C THR A 39 42.44 22.52 13.75
N PHE A 40 42.55 21.71 12.69
CA PHE A 40 43.74 21.70 11.81
C PHE A 40 43.42 21.98 10.35
N THR A 41 44.25 22.83 9.74
CA THR A 41 44.35 22.93 8.28
C THR A 41 45.56 22.11 7.84
N PHE A 42 45.32 21.05 7.07
CA PHE A 42 46.38 20.21 6.55
C PHE A 42 46.85 20.75 5.21
N LYS A 43 48.16 21.04 5.06
CA LYS A 43 48.72 21.59 3.82
C LYS A 43 49.87 20.71 3.31
N VAL A 44 49.86 20.41 2.02
CA VAL A 44 51.00 19.82 1.29
C VAL A 44 51.41 20.80 0.21
N ASN A 45 52.70 21.16 0.17
CA ASN A 45 53.22 22.17 -0.76
C ASN A 45 52.39 23.48 -0.73
N ASN A 46 52.03 23.95 0.46
CA ASN A 46 51.16 25.12 0.71
C ASN A 46 49.68 25.00 0.25
N ILE A 47 49.25 23.88 -0.32
CA ILE A 47 47.86 23.65 -0.74
C ILE A 47 47.10 22.89 0.35
N VAL A 48 45.92 23.40 0.73
CA VAL A 48 45.04 22.76 1.71
C VAL A 48 44.49 21.46 1.15
N GLN A 49 44.68 20.37 1.90
CA GLN A 49 44.20 19.04 1.56
C GLN A 49 42.92 18.76 2.36
N TYR A 50 41.86 18.35 1.66
CA TYR A 50 40.59 17.96 2.26
C TYR A 50 40.52 16.44 2.40
N ILE A 51 40.41 15.96 3.64
CA ILE A 51 40.28 14.53 3.94
C ILE A 51 38.82 14.31 4.38
N SER A 52 38.01 13.70 3.51
CA SER A 52 36.60 13.43 3.77
C SER A 52 36.37 12.22 4.70
N ASP A 53 37.29 11.27 4.70
CA ASP A 53 37.23 10.06 5.53
C ASP A 53 37.71 10.35 6.95
N ILE A 54 36.81 10.21 7.92
CA ILE A 54 37.10 10.46 9.34
C ILE A 54 38.19 9.55 9.91
N THR A 55 38.37 8.35 9.36
CA THR A 55 39.40 7.39 9.82
C THR A 55 40.81 7.78 9.37
N LYS A 56 40.90 8.68 8.40
CA LYS A 56 42.15 9.23 7.85
C LYS A 56 42.46 10.64 8.36
N LYS A 57 41.61 11.24 9.21
CA LYS A 57 41.88 12.58 9.74
C LYS A 57 42.95 12.53 10.83
N PRO A 58 43.92 13.47 10.84
CA PRO A 58 44.76 13.69 12.01
C PRO A 58 43.92 14.02 13.25
N PHE A 59 44.38 13.61 14.43
CA PHE A 59 43.71 13.91 15.70
C PHE A 59 44.71 14.25 16.82
N ILE A 60 44.26 15.02 17.81
CA ILE A 60 45.03 15.28 19.04
C ILE A 60 44.62 14.29 20.10
N ALA A 61 45.62 13.68 20.73
CA ALA A 61 45.45 12.92 21.95
C ALA A 61 46.63 13.23 22.89
N ASN A 62 46.39 13.39 24.19
CA ASN A 62 47.47 13.58 25.18
C ASN A 62 48.51 14.67 24.81
N SER A 63 48.03 15.81 24.29
CA SER A 63 48.86 16.93 23.82
C SER A 63 49.85 16.60 22.70
N ARG A 64 49.59 15.53 21.93
CA ARG A 64 50.36 15.11 20.75
C ARG A 64 49.43 15.01 19.54
N VAL A 65 49.98 15.26 18.36
CA VAL A 65 49.26 15.11 17.07
C VAL A 65 49.55 13.72 16.52
N TYR A 66 48.50 12.97 16.21
CA TYR A 66 48.57 11.66 15.59
C TYR A 66 48.06 11.77 14.15
N VAL A 67 48.84 11.22 13.22
CA VAL A 67 48.49 11.14 11.79
C VAL A 67 48.39 9.67 11.41
N PRO A 68 47.24 9.18 10.91
CA PRO A 68 47.15 7.80 10.45
C PRO A 68 48.15 7.52 9.31
N ILE A 69 48.79 6.35 9.33
CA ILE A 69 49.80 5.97 8.33
C ILE A 69 49.21 5.96 6.92
N SER A 70 47.95 5.55 6.76
CA SER A 70 47.20 5.60 5.50
C SER A 70 46.99 7.02 4.96
N THR A 71 47.00 8.02 5.82
CA THR A 71 46.95 9.42 5.42
C THR A 71 48.29 9.87 4.84
N LEU A 72 49.42 9.26 5.24
CA LEU A 72 50.74 9.60 4.72
C LEU A 72 50.93 9.09 3.28
N SER A 73 50.38 7.92 2.94
CA SER A 73 50.42 7.41 1.56
C SER A 73 49.66 8.28 0.57
N ASP A 74 48.56 8.89 1.00
CA ASP A 74 47.76 9.81 0.17
C ASP A 74 48.51 11.13 -0.12
N LEU A 75 49.66 11.39 0.54
CA LEU A 75 50.47 12.62 0.40
C LEU A 75 51.71 12.45 -0.47
N GLY A 76 51.85 11.31 -1.15
CA GLY A 76 53.06 11.04 -1.94
C GLY A 76 54.29 10.75 -1.08
N ILE A 77 54.10 10.39 0.19
CA ILE A 77 55.14 9.82 1.04
C ILE A 77 55.05 8.31 0.87
N ALA A 78 55.94 7.74 0.05
CA ALA A 78 55.98 6.30 -0.19
C ALA A 78 56.89 5.62 0.83
N ASN A 79 56.39 4.55 1.46
CA ASN A 79 57.09 3.70 2.43
C ASN A 79 57.34 4.36 3.80
N VAL A 80 56.29 4.35 4.63
CA VAL A 80 56.37 4.63 6.06
C VAL A 80 56.59 3.30 6.80
N GLN A 81 57.79 3.09 7.35
CA GLN A 81 58.11 1.88 8.12
C GLN A 81 58.26 2.21 9.61
N TRP A 82 57.47 1.54 10.44
CA TRP A 82 57.62 1.59 11.90
C TRP A 82 58.60 0.52 12.36
N ILE A 83 59.65 0.94 13.07
CA ILE A 83 60.59 0.05 13.74
C ILE A 83 60.29 0.14 15.26
N PRO A 84 59.68 -0.89 15.86
CA PRO A 84 59.32 -0.85 17.28
C PRO A 84 60.57 -0.82 18.17
N GLN A 85 60.41 -0.25 19.36
CA GLN A 85 61.47 -0.18 20.37
C GLN A 85 61.96 -1.58 20.73
N ASN A 86 63.26 -1.84 20.64
CA ASN A 86 63.85 -3.11 21.06
C ASN A 86 65.20 -2.88 21.76
N ALA A 87 65.44 -3.62 22.85
CA ALA A 87 66.71 -3.68 23.58
C ALA A 87 67.43 -2.34 23.83
N GLY A 88 66.73 -1.34 24.35
CA GLY A 88 67.34 -0.06 24.74
C GLY A 88 67.55 0.96 23.60
N MET A 89 67.18 0.64 22.36
CA MET A 89 67.14 1.61 21.26
C MET A 89 65.74 2.24 21.14
N PRO A 90 65.63 3.56 20.87
CA PRO A 90 64.34 4.23 20.69
C PRO A 90 63.61 3.70 19.44
N ALA A 91 62.28 3.76 19.46
CA ALA A 91 61.49 3.45 18.27
C ALA A 91 61.77 4.48 17.15
N GLU A 92 61.88 4.00 15.91
CA GLU A 92 62.23 4.82 14.74
C GLU A 92 61.11 4.75 13.71
N LEU A 93 60.71 5.91 13.18
CA LEU A 93 59.82 6.01 12.02
C LEU A 93 60.63 6.42 10.80
N ARG A 94 60.78 5.52 9.83
CA ARG A 94 61.47 5.81 8.58
C ARG A 94 60.47 6.26 7.53
N VAL A 95 60.80 7.37 6.88
CA VAL A 95 59.98 8.03 5.87
C VAL A 95 60.83 8.28 4.63
N MET A 96 60.41 7.75 3.48
CA MET A 96 61.07 8.02 2.18
C MET A 96 60.15 8.87 1.28
N PRO A 97 60.69 9.81 0.50
CA PRO A 97 59.91 10.51 -0.52
C PRO A 97 59.57 9.54 -1.66
N ALA A 98 58.38 9.66 -2.25
CA ALA A 98 58.03 8.88 -3.43
C ALA A 98 59.05 9.13 -4.56
N GLN A 99 59.61 8.06 -5.12
CA GLN A 99 60.36 8.13 -6.38
C GLN A 99 59.44 8.73 -7.46
N ALA A 100 60.05 9.53 -8.35
CA ALA A 100 59.35 10.32 -9.36
C ALA A 100 58.25 9.52 -10.06
N ALA A 101 57.06 10.14 -10.16
CA ALA A 101 55.85 9.51 -10.65
C ALA A 101 56.08 8.80 -11.99
N GLU A 102 55.85 7.49 -12.03
CA GLU A 102 55.65 6.77 -13.28
C GLU A 102 54.52 7.44 -14.07
N ASP A 103 54.72 7.58 -15.39
CA ASP A 103 53.80 8.25 -16.31
C ASP A 103 52.49 7.44 -16.42
N LYS A 104 51.52 7.76 -15.55
CA LYS A 104 50.20 7.11 -15.46
C LYS A 104 49.15 7.75 -16.37
N SER A 105 49.57 8.61 -17.32
CA SER A 105 48.70 9.33 -18.25
C SER A 105 47.70 8.42 -18.96
N ALA A 106 48.16 7.30 -19.53
CA ALA A 106 47.30 6.32 -20.21
C ALA A 106 46.22 5.70 -19.29
N TYR A 107 46.55 5.43 -18.02
CA TYR A 107 45.58 4.90 -17.04
C TYR A 107 44.49 5.93 -16.73
N TYR A 108 44.86 7.20 -16.56
CA TYR A 108 43.89 8.26 -16.30
C TYR A 108 43.01 8.57 -17.52
N GLU A 109 43.55 8.52 -18.73
CA GLU A 109 42.77 8.66 -19.97
C GLU A 109 41.75 7.53 -20.13
N GLN A 110 42.15 6.29 -19.88
CA GLN A 110 41.22 5.14 -19.92
C GLN A 110 40.09 5.32 -18.89
N LYS A 111 40.43 5.74 -17.66
CA LYS A 111 39.45 5.95 -16.59
C LYS A 111 38.49 7.11 -16.89
N LEU A 112 38.96 8.16 -17.56
CA LEU A 112 38.11 9.26 -18.02
C LEU A 112 37.12 8.80 -19.09
N ASN A 113 37.55 7.98 -20.05
CA ASN A 113 36.68 7.42 -21.08
C ASN A 113 35.62 6.46 -20.51
N GLU A 114 36.00 5.63 -19.53
CA GLU A 114 35.05 4.77 -18.80
C GLU A 114 34.02 5.60 -18.03
N LEU A 115 34.44 6.65 -17.32
CA LEU A 115 33.54 7.55 -16.61
C LEU A 115 32.61 8.31 -17.56
N ALA A 116 33.10 8.80 -18.70
CA ALA A 116 32.28 9.45 -19.72
C ALA A 116 31.20 8.51 -20.27
N THR A 117 31.55 7.24 -20.50
CA THR A 117 30.59 6.22 -20.96
C THR A 117 29.52 5.94 -19.89
N GLN A 118 29.91 5.83 -18.62
CA GLN A 118 28.96 5.64 -17.51
C GLN A 118 28.02 6.84 -17.32
N ILE A 119 28.52 8.07 -17.52
CA ILE A 119 27.70 9.29 -17.46
C ILE A 119 26.65 9.27 -18.57
N ALA A 120 27.06 9.00 -19.82
CA ALA A 120 26.13 8.92 -20.95
C ALA A 120 25.03 7.86 -20.74
N GLN A 121 25.37 6.69 -20.19
CA GLN A 121 24.39 5.65 -19.86
C GLN A 121 23.41 6.10 -18.76
N LYS A 122 23.90 6.82 -17.75
CA LYS A 122 23.04 7.36 -16.68
C LYS A 122 22.09 8.44 -17.19
N ASP A 123 22.54 9.30 -18.10
CA ASP A 123 21.70 10.35 -18.69
C ASP A 123 20.52 9.78 -19.50
N VAL A 124 20.75 8.70 -20.25
CA VAL A 124 19.66 7.98 -20.95
C VAL A 124 18.65 7.44 -19.94
N LYS A 125 19.13 6.81 -18.85
CA LYS A 125 18.25 6.24 -17.83
C LYS A 125 17.46 7.30 -17.06
N ILE A 126 18.03 8.49 -16.84
CA ILE A 126 17.33 9.63 -16.24
C ILE A 126 16.17 10.06 -17.13
N LYS A 127 16.38 10.21 -18.43
CA LYS A 127 15.30 10.58 -19.38
C LYS A 127 14.16 9.57 -19.39
N GLU A 128 14.47 8.27 -19.41
CA GLU A 128 13.46 7.21 -19.32
C GLU A 128 12.66 7.27 -18.01
N LEU A 129 13.32 7.56 -16.88
CA LEU A 129 12.65 7.70 -15.59
C LEU A 129 11.75 8.94 -15.54
N GLU A 130 12.18 10.06 -16.11
CA GLU A 130 11.38 11.29 -16.20
C GLU A 130 10.10 11.07 -17.03
N GLU A 131 10.20 10.37 -18.17
CA GLU A 131 9.03 10.00 -18.99
C GLU A 131 8.06 9.08 -18.23
N ASN A 132 8.59 8.08 -17.51
CA ASN A 132 7.76 7.18 -16.70
C ASN A 132 7.06 7.91 -15.55
N VAL A 133 7.76 8.82 -14.86
CA VAL A 133 7.15 9.64 -13.79
C VAL A 133 6.03 10.51 -14.36
N LYS A 134 6.22 11.11 -15.53
CA LYS A 134 5.18 11.90 -16.19
C LYS A 134 3.94 11.05 -16.49
N LYS A 135 4.13 9.89 -17.10
CA LYS A 135 3.05 8.95 -17.42
C LYS A 135 2.27 8.51 -16.17
N LEU A 136 2.98 8.12 -15.10
CA LEU A 136 2.36 7.71 -13.84
C LEU A 136 1.62 8.87 -13.15
N THR A 137 2.11 10.10 -13.30
CA THR A 137 1.45 11.29 -12.75
C THR A 137 0.15 11.58 -13.49
N ASP A 138 0.15 11.47 -14.81
CA ASP A 138 -1.02 11.63 -15.66
C ASP A 138 -2.07 10.54 -15.33
N GLU A 139 -1.66 9.27 -15.25
CA GLU A 139 -2.53 8.15 -14.86
C GLU A 139 -3.13 8.33 -13.45
N ASN A 140 -2.34 8.76 -12.48
CA ASN A 140 -2.84 9.05 -11.12
C ASN A 140 -3.86 10.19 -11.12
N SER A 141 -3.65 11.22 -11.95
CA SER A 141 -4.58 12.34 -12.06
C SER A 141 -5.94 11.90 -12.64
N ASP A 142 -5.92 11.01 -13.63
CA ASP A 142 -7.12 10.46 -14.24
C ASP A 142 -7.85 9.50 -13.30
N LEU A 143 -7.11 8.70 -12.54
CA LEU A 143 -7.68 7.82 -11.51
C LEU A 143 -8.34 8.63 -10.39
N LYS A 144 -7.73 9.73 -9.93
CA LYS A 144 -8.35 10.63 -8.94
C LYS A 144 -9.63 11.29 -9.46
N LYS A 145 -9.63 11.77 -10.70
CA LYS A 145 -10.86 12.31 -11.33
C LYS A 145 -11.98 11.26 -11.37
N LYS A 146 -11.65 10.00 -11.70
CA LYS A 146 -12.60 8.89 -11.68
C LYS A 146 -13.04 8.50 -10.27
N SER A 147 -12.18 8.61 -9.26
CA SER A 147 -12.55 8.32 -7.87
C SER A 147 -13.42 9.42 -7.26
N ASP A 148 -13.13 10.68 -7.56
CA ASP A 148 -13.89 11.82 -7.05
C ASP A 148 -15.29 11.89 -7.67
N SER A 149 -15.48 11.34 -8.88
CA SER A 149 -16.81 11.08 -9.45
C SER A 149 -17.57 9.90 -8.82
N ARG A 150 -16.93 9.09 -7.95
CA ARG A 150 -17.51 7.88 -7.32
C ARG A 150 -17.75 8.00 -5.81
N SER A 151 -17.16 9.00 -5.14
CA SER A 151 -17.17 9.11 -3.67
C SER A 151 -18.34 9.91 -3.09
N THR A 152 -19.19 10.49 -3.95
CA THR A 152 -20.49 11.03 -3.57
C THR A 152 -21.53 10.23 -4.35
N PRO A 153 -22.54 9.60 -3.72
CA PRO A 153 -23.65 9.01 -4.49
C PRO A 153 -24.19 10.12 -5.38
N SER A 154 -24.22 9.91 -6.70
CA SER A 154 -24.77 10.92 -7.60
C SER A 154 -26.23 11.19 -7.19
N SER A 155 -26.81 12.32 -7.60
CA SER A 155 -28.25 12.55 -7.41
C SER A 155 -29.04 11.31 -7.82
N ASP A 156 -28.64 10.70 -8.94
CA ASP A 156 -29.27 9.50 -9.50
C ASP A 156 -29.21 8.30 -8.56
N ASP A 157 -28.10 8.05 -7.84
CA ASP A 157 -28.01 6.93 -6.88
C ASP A 157 -28.96 7.12 -5.68
N ARG A 158 -29.10 8.36 -5.19
CA ARG A 158 -30.06 8.69 -4.12
C ARG A 158 -31.50 8.60 -4.63
N ASP A 159 -31.75 9.09 -5.84
CA ASP A 159 -33.06 9.06 -6.48
C ASP A 159 -33.50 7.63 -6.77
N ILE A 160 -32.60 6.78 -7.24
CA ILE A 160 -32.83 5.34 -7.40
C ILE A 160 -33.14 4.68 -6.06
N LYS A 161 -32.36 4.95 -5.01
CA LYS A 161 -32.60 4.38 -3.68
C LYS A 161 -33.96 4.79 -3.12
N ASN A 162 -34.35 6.06 -3.26
CA ASN A 162 -35.66 6.55 -2.86
C ASN A 162 -36.77 5.85 -3.65
N LYS A 163 -36.63 5.70 -4.97
CA LYS A 163 -37.60 4.97 -5.81
C LYS A 163 -37.75 3.49 -5.42
N VAL A 164 -36.65 2.83 -5.01
CA VAL A 164 -36.73 1.46 -4.46
C VAL A 164 -37.53 1.46 -3.15
N TYR A 165 -37.28 2.40 -2.25
CA TYR A 165 -38.04 2.52 -1.00
C TYR A 165 -39.52 2.82 -1.23
N ASP A 166 -39.84 3.74 -2.14
CA ASP A 166 -41.22 4.09 -2.49
C ASP A 166 -41.94 2.87 -3.07
N LEU A 167 -41.30 2.16 -4.01
CA LEU A 167 -41.85 0.92 -4.58
C LEU A 167 -42.05 -0.17 -3.52
N GLN A 168 -41.09 -0.36 -2.60
CA GLN A 168 -41.25 -1.30 -1.49
C GLN A 168 -42.41 -0.90 -0.58
N SER A 169 -42.55 0.38 -0.28
CA SER A 169 -43.65 0.90 0.54
C SER A 169 -45.00 0.76 -0.15
N ASP A 170 -45.08 0.99 -1.45
CA ASP A 170 -46.31 0.82 -2.25
C ASP A 170 -46.75 -0.65 -2.22
N ILE A 171 -45.84 -1.55 -2.60
CA ILE A 171 -46.12 -3.00 -2.63
C ILE A 171 -46.48 -3.52 -1.24
N SER A 172 -45.77 -3.09 -0.19
CA SER A 172 -46.05 -3.58 1.18
C SER A 172 -47.35 -3.03 1.77
N ARG A 173 -47.95 -1.97 1.20
CA ARG A 173 -49.22 -1.39 1.66
C ARG A 173 -50.41 -1.89 0.85
N ASP A 174 -50.16 -2.46 -0.32
CA ASP A 174 -51.21 -2.99 -1.18
C ASP A 174 -51.67 -4.36 -0.65
N ARG A 175 -52.98 -4.51 -0.49
CA ARG A 175 -53.57 -5.76 0.02
C ARG A 175 -53.36 -6.92 -0.94
N ASP A 176 -53.25 -6.64 -2.23
CA ASP A 176 -53.05 -7.67 -3.25
C ASP A 176 -51.65 -8.29 -3.16
N TYR A 177 -50.70 -7.60 -2.51
CA TYR A 177 -49.32 -8.06 -2.36
C TYR A 177 -48.92 -8.40 -0.91
N ASP A 178 -49.60 -7.85 0.10
CA ASP A 178 -49.24 -8.07 1.52
C ASP A 178 -49.76 -9.39 2.11
N ARG A 179 -50.51 -10.18 1.33
CA ARG A 179 -51.15 -11.42 1.78
C ARG A 179 -50.99 -12.56 0.79
N ILE A 180 -50.85 -13.76 1.34
CA ILE A 180 -50.90 -15.00 0.58
C ILE A 180 -51.75 -16.03 1.31
N THR A 181 -52.60 -16.74 0.57
CA THR A 181 -53.36 -17.87 1.12
C THR A 181 -52.61 -19.18 0.85
N ILE A 182 -52.20 -19.86 1.91
CA ILE A 182 -51.54 -21.17 1.86
C ILE A 182 -52.36 -22.13 2.72
N ASN A 183 -52.69 -23.31 2.19
CA ASN A 183 -53.47 -24.31 2.92
C ASN A 183 -54.76 -23.76 3.58
N ARG A 184 -55.49 -22.88 2.86
CA ARG A 184 -56.72 -22.20 3.31
C ARG A 184 -56.55 -21.27 4.52
N LYS A 185 -55.31 -20.87 4.84
CA LYS A 185 -54.98 -19.86 5.84
C LYS A 185 -54.31 -18.68 5.16
N ASP A 186 -54.57 -17.48 5.65
CA ASP A 186 -53.96 -16.26 5.15
C ASP A 186 -52.72 -15.91 5.96
N PHE A 187 -51.63 -15.59 5.27
CA PHE A 187 -50.35 -15.20 5.84
C PHE A 187 -49.98 -13.81 5.37
N THR A 188 -49.34 -13.04 6.26
CA THR A 188 -48.79 -11.73 5.90
C THR A 188 -47.45 -11.92 5.21
N VAL A 189 -47.25 -11.15 4.14
CA VAL A 189 -46.04 -11.11 3.34
C VAL A 189 -45.38 -9.76 3.52
N SER A 190 -44.07 -9.74 3.74
CA SER A 190 -43.28 -8.51 3.75
C SER A 190 -42.10 -8.61 2.79
N TYR A 191 -41.61 -7.44 2.35
CA TYR A 191 -40.67 -7.33 1.26
C TYR A 191 -39.45 -6.50 1.67
N SER A 192 -38.28 -6.88 1.16
CA SER A 192 -37.05 -6.10 1.21
C SER A 192 -36.47 -6.01 -0.20
N PHE A 193 -36.41 -4.79 -0.74
CA PHE A 193 -35.97 -4.56 -2.11
C PHE A 193 -34.60 -3.92 -2.16
N ARG A 194 -33.82 -4.32 -3.15
CA ARG A 194 -32.51 -3.76 -3.44
C ARG A 194 -32.29 -3.71 -4.94
N TYR A 195 -31.75 -2.59 -5.41
CA TYR A 195 -31.40 -2.42 -6.80
C TYR A 195 -29.94 -2.00 -6.92
N LYS A 196 -29.16 -2.74 -7.71
CA LYS A 196 -27.77 -2.41 -8.05
C LYS A 196 -27.58 -2.57 -9.55
N ARG A 197 -27.28 -3.80 -10.01
CA ARG A 197 -27.21 -4.15 -11.42
C ARG A 197 -28.47 -4.86 -11.89
N ASP A 198 -29.00 -5.72 -11.02
CA ASP A 198 -30.26 -6.42 -11.15
C ASP A 198 -31.13 -6.07 -9.93
N PHE A 199 -32.43 -6.35 -9.99
CA PHE A 199 -33.36 -6.09 -8.88
C PHE A 199 -33.45 -7.34 -7.99
N GLU A 200 -33.12 -7.19 -6.72
CA GLU A 200 -33.20 -8.24 -5.71
C GLU A 200 -34.41 -7.97 -4.81
N ALA A 201 -35.27 -8.97 -4.63
CA ALA A 201 -36.46 -8.91 -3.80
C ALA A 201 -36.49 -10.08 -2.81
N GLU A 202 -36.29 -9.79 -1.54
CA GLU A 202 -36.45 -10.76 -0.46
C GLU A 202 -37.91 -10.73 0.00
N VAL A 203 -38.55 -11.89 0.06
CA VAL A 203 -39.96 -12.06 0.38
C VAL A 203 -40.06 -12.90 1.64
N TYR A 204 -40.66 -12.34 2.68
CA TYR A 204 -40.80 -12.96 3.99
C TYR A 204 -42.25 -13.30 4.26
N ILE A 205 -42.54 -14.56 4.53
CA ILE A 205 -43.88 -15.02 4.89
C ILE A 205 -43.91 -15.30 6.39
N LYS A 206 -44.81 -14.64 7.10
CA LYS A 206 -44.90 -14.72 8.55
C LYS A 206 -45.98 -15.70 9.00
N GLY A 207 -45.65 -16.53 9.99
CA GLY A 207 -46.58 -17.40 10.70
C GLY A 207 -46.66 -18.83 10.16
N LEU A 208 -45.74 -19.23 9.27
CA LEU A 208 -45.75 -20.56 8.67
C LEU A 208 -45.44 -21.64 9.71
N SER A 209 -46.28 -22.70 9.73
CA SER A 209 -45.92 -23.97 10.38
C SER A 209 -45.21 -24.90 9.41
N ASN A 210 -44.61 -25.98 9.92
CA ASN A 210 -43.96 -27.00 9.07
C ASN A 210 -44.93 -27.62 8.05
N ASP A 211 -46.21 -27.80 8.41
CA ASP A 211 -47.24 -28.33 7.52
C ASP A 211 -47.58 -27.31 6.41
N ASP A 212 -47.61 -26.02 6.74
CA ASP A 212 -47.86 -24.96 5.76
C ASP A 212 -46.68 -24.82 4.79
N VAL A 213 -45.43 -24.95 5.28
CA VAL A 213 -44.23 -25.01 4.43
C VAL A 213 -44.28 -26.21 3.49
N THR A 214 -44.68 -27.38 4.00
CA THR A 214 -44.82 -28.59 3.18
C THR A 214 -45.90 -28.41 2.11
N ALA A 215 -47.07 -27.90 2.49
CA ALA A 215 -48.16 -27.60 1.56
C ALA A 215 -47.74 -26.57 0.48
N LEU A 216 -46.93 -25.58 0.86
CA LEU A 216 -46.39 -24.58 -0.05
C LEU A 216 -45.42 -25.20 -1.06
N LYS A 217 -44.59 -26.15 -0.64
CA LYS A 217 -43.67 -26.90 -1.53
C LYS A 217 -44.41 -27.84 -2.48
N ASP A 218 -45.51 -28.42 -2.03
CA ASP A 218 -46.33 -29.32 -2.84
C ASP A 218 -47.19 -28.57 -3.87
N ASN A 219 -47.63 -27.36 -3.53
CA ASN A 219 -48.42 -26.50 -4.42
C ASN A 219 -48.11 -25.02 -4.19
N ASP A 220 -47.19 -24.50 -4.99
CA ASP A 220 -46.70 -23.13 -4.94
C ASP A 220 -47.49 -22.16 -5.81
N ARG A 221 -48.60 -22.59 -6.44
CA ARG A 221 -49.33 -21.79 -7.44
C ARG A 221 -49.73 -20.38 -6.98
N GLN A 222 -50.13 -20.23 -5.71
CA GLN A 222 -50.48 -18.92 -5.15
C GLN A 222 -49.24 -18.04 -4.96
N LEU A 223 -48.12 -18.65 -4.55
CA LEU A 223 -46.84 -17.96 -4.42
C LEU A 223 -46.32 -17.53 -5.79
N THR A 224 -46.33 -18.41 -6.79
CA THR A 224 -45.92 -18.08 -8.16
C THR A 224 -46.70 -16.89 -8.70
N ARG A 225 -48.03 -16.85 -8.52
CA ARG A 225 -48.87 -15.73 -8.95
C ARG A 225 -48.51 -14.42 -8.26
N LEU A 226 -48.37 -14.46 -6.93
CA LEU A 226 -47.96 -13.30 -6.16
C LEU A 226 -46.61 -12.74 -6.66
N LEU A 227 -45.62 -13.62 -6.87
CA LEU A 227 -44.30 -13.22 -7.35
C LEU A 227 -44.32 -12.71 -8.79
N GLU A 228 -45.17 -13.29 -9.66
CA GLU A 228 -45.40 -12.79 -11.02
C GLU A 228 -46.00 -11.38 -11.00
N ASP A 229 -47.00 -11.14 -10.16
CA ASP A 229 -47.64 -9.83 -10.08
C ASP A 229 -46.71 -8.77 -9.48
N VAL A 230 -45.95 -9.12 -8.44
CA VAL A 230 -44.90 -8.26 -7.85
C VAL A 230 -43.78 -7.99 -8.87
N GLY A 231 -43.30 -9.02 -9.57
CA GLY A 231 -42.25 -8.88 -10.60
C GLY A 231 -42.70 -8.01 -11.76
N ARG A 232 -43.95 -8.15 -12.18
CA ARG A 232 -44.58 -7.29 -13.18
C ARG A 232 -44.70 -5.85 -12.71
N GLU A 233 -45.08 -5.63 -11.45
CA GLU A 233 -45.21 -4.28 -10.91
C GLU A 233 -43.85 -3.57 -10.80
N ILE A 234 -42.81 -4.29 -10.35
CA ILE A 234 -41.43 -3.79 -10.33
C ILE A 234 -40.99 -3.40 -11.75
N THR A 235 -41.16 -4.29 -12.73
CA THR A 235 -40.67 -4.10 -14.11
C THR A 235 -41.47 -3.10 -14.95
N LYS A 236 -42.59 -2.58 -14.43
CA LYS A 236 -43.36 -1.49 -15.05
C LYS A 236 -42.89 -0.09 -14.63
N LYS A 237 -42.26 0.07 -13.46
CA LYS A 237 -41.89 1.39 -12.93
C LYS A 237 -40.51 1.83 -13.42
N GLU A 238 -40.38 3.08 -13.83
CA GLU A 238 -39.07 3.69 -14.12
C GLU A 238 -38.31 3.97 -12.81
N PRO A 239 -37.01 3.64 -12.71
CA PRO A 239 -36.06 3.21 -13.75
C PRO A 239 -35.90 1.68 -13.88
N PHE A 240 -36.76 0.89 -13.25
CA PHE A 240 -36.65 -0.58 -13.16
C PHE A 240 -37.28 -1.30 -14.35
N LYS A 241 -37.51 -0.58 -15.46
CA LYS A 241 -38.17 -1.15 -16.62
C LYS A 241 -37.29 -2.22 -17.26
N ASN A 242 -37.87 -3.39 -17.55
CA ASN A 242 -37.21 -4.54 -18.18
C ASN A 242 -35.99 -5.09 -17.41
N VAL A 243 -35.88 -4.84 -16.10
CA VAL A 243 -34.82 -5.44 -15.27
C VAL A 243 -35.17 -6.89 -14.92
N ASN A 244 -34.15 -7.73 -14.74
CA ASN A 244 -34.36 -9.05 -14.13
C ASN A 244 -34.65 -8.87 -12.65
N VAL A 245 -35.66 -9.56 -12.13
CA VAL A 245 -36.01 -9.55 -10.70
C VAL A 245 -35.70 -10.91 -10.10
N TYR A 246 -34.87 -10.92 -9.06
CA TYR A 246 -34.44 -12.11 -8.33
C TYR A 246 -35.16 -12.15 -6.98
N PHE A 247 -36.09 -13.09 -6.85
CA PHE A 247 -36.84 -13.33 -5.63
C PHE A 247 -36.16 -14.38 -4.76
N THR A 248 -35.99 -14.07 -3.47
CA THR A 248 -35.60 -15.04 -2.46
C THR A 248 -36.68 -15.15 -1.40
N ILE A 249 -37.18 -16.37 -1.16
CA ILE A 249 -38.32 -16.60 -0.28
C ILE A 249 -37.85 -17.08 1.08
N TYR A 250 -38.37 -16.49 2.16
CA TYR A 250 -38.00 -16.78 3.54
C TYR A 250 -39.21 -17.09 4.41
N ASP A 251 -39.04 -18.06 5.30
CA ASP A 251 -39.92 -18.29 6.44
C ASP A 251 -39.48 -17.39 7.61
N GLU A 252 -40.19 -16.29 7.81
CA GLU A 252 -39.87 -15.31 8.86
C GLU A 252 -40.01 -15.92 10.26
N SER A 253 -40.91 -16.89 10.42
CA SER A 253 -41.17 -17.54 11.72
C SER A 253 -40.09 -18.53 12.13
N ASN A 254 -39.18 -18.87 11.23
CA ASN A 254 -38.11 -19.83 11.47
C ASN A 254 -36.73 -19.21 11.19
N ASN A 255 -36.41 -18.14 11.92
CA ASN A 255 -35.13 -17.39 11.78
C ASN A 255 -34.83 -16.95 10.34
N SER A 256 -35.87 -16.60 9.56
CA SER A 256 -35.71 -16.27 8.14
C SER A 256 -35.02 -17.40 7.36
N LYS A 257 -35.46 -18.64 7.56
CA LYS A 257 -34.96 -19.79 6.81
C LYS A 257 -35.35 -19.64 5.35
N GLN A 258 -34.38 -19.72 4.44
CA GLN A 258 -34.64 -19.67 3.00
C GLN A 258 -35.46 -20.89 2.55
N LEU A 259 -36.59 -20.63 1.91
CA LEU A 259 -37.48 -21.63 1.34
C LEU A 259 -37.20 -21.90 -0.14
N GLY A 260 -36.67 -20.93 -0.89
CA GLY A 260 -36.37 -21.09 -2.31
C GLY A 260 -36.01 -19.78 -3.00
N SER A 261 -35.90 -19.83 -4.32
CA SER A 261 -35.59 -18.67 -5.16
C SER A 261 -36.28 -18.75 -6.52
N PHE A 262 -36.66 -17.58 -7.05
CA PHE A 262 -37.28 -17.43 -8.36
C PHE A 262 -36.68 -16.25 -9.13
N ASP A 263 -36.58 -16.39 -10.44
CA ASP A 263 -36.14 -15.37 -11.38
C ASP A 263 -37.33 -14.96 -12.24
N TYR A 264 -37.70 -13.67 -12.20
CA TYR A 264 -38.66 -13.09 -13.11
C TYR A 264 -37.93 -12.35 -14.24
N LYS A 265 -38.14 -12.83 -15.47
CA LYS A 265 -37.50 -12.30 -16.68
C LYS A 265 -38.40 -12.51 -17.89
N ASP A 266 -38.46 -11.52 -18.78
CA ASP A 266 -39.22 -11.56 -20.03
C ASP A 266 -40.70 -11.97 -19.79
N ASP A 267 -41.31 -11.38 -18.75
CA ASP A 267 -42.66 -11.66 -18.26
C ASP A 267 -42.94 -13.13 -17.86
N ARG A 268 -41.89 -13.84 -17.43
CA ARG A 268 -41.99 -15.23 -16.98
C ARG A 268 -41.25 -15.42 -15.67
N LEU A 269 -41.89 -16.08 -14.72
CA LEU A 269 -41.26 -16.55 -13.49
C LEU A 269 -40.65 -17.94 -13.71
N ARG A 270 -39.43 -18.15 -13.23
CA ARG A 270 -38.73 -19.44 -13.24
C ARG A 270 -38.11 -19.69 -11.88
N GLY A 271 -38.10 -20.92 -11.40
CA GLY A 271 -37.53 -21.24 -10.10
C GLY A 271 -38.41 -22.22 -9.35
N ASN A 272 -38.02 -22.51 -8.11
CA ASN A 272 -38.71 -23.47 -7.27
C ASN A 272 -38.37 -23.26 -5.80
N LEU A 273 -39.22 -23.82 -4.95
CA LEU A 273 -38.91 -24.01 -3.55
C LEU A 273 -37.91 -25.15 -3.36
N SER A 274 -36.99 -24.97 -2.44
CA SER A 274 -36.03 -25.97 -1.99
C SER A 274 -36.77 -27.13 -1.33
N ARG A 275 -36.54 -28.36 -1.80
CA ARG A 275 -37.14 -29.56 -1.21
C ARG A 275 -36.71 -29.74 0.24
#